data_AF-A0A0D8Y577-F1
#
_entry.id   AF-A0A0D8Y577-F1
#
_cell.length_a   1.000
_cell.length_b   1.000
_cell.length_c   1.000
_cell.angle_alpha   90.00
_cell.angle_beta   90.00
_cell.angle_gamma   90.00
#
_symmetry.space_group_name_H-M   'P 1'
#
loop_
_entity.id
_entity.type
_entity.pdbx_description
1 polymer ?
#
loop_
_entity_poly.entity_id
_entity_poly.type
_entity_poly.pdbx_seq_one_letter_code
_entity_poly.pdbx_strand_id
1 'polypeptide(L)'
;MNIYSLTFVLIRITVATNYYWRSQGCRMNSTMNEECLCSGTSNGRSLAGSDNRIEDLKMMYENCTRVYGNVEITHLTKATLTNWNDIDFNRKFKIFEHIQEIKGYLLIYNVDIRSIDFPNLKIIWGDDLLDDSGALTLSSNMELKELRMPKLRAIHKGNVRIENSTFLCYLQSKVNWNELLEDEAENRLITSDSAFRQCDPKLIKCSGCKHCWSGKFKYCQEEYRSICDDRCSSRQCYKPTNSSSTYECCHEACTGGCNGRGAHQCVACKELSLDGACVHQCPPMMVHDTKKGMLVPNPQGRYMYDRYCVIECPIIVRMKLLVEELLVERDACVRHCSEGSHHDMTRESRRCEPCKDGICPKVCRVTKVLTGSILRNLTGCEEIDGFIDIQDSKMRSRDGYTLSDLNVLKSVRMISEYVQMATQTVSPRNLSFLENLEFIEGRSLVTSKFALAINKNDNLEQLGLRNLKKIKAGSVIITENHGLCYANTIKWKKIISTNAQALITRNMDGRCEERGRVCDETCDPAQGCWGRGPTMCTKCRYWQLNKSCVKKCPTEG
;
A
#
# COMPACT_ATOMS: atom_id res chain seq x y z
N MET A 1 48.72 -45.57 33.50
CA MET A 1 48.60 -46.02 32.10
C MET A 1 47.41 -45.31 31.46
N ASN A 2 47.59 -44.84 30.21
CA ASN A 2 46.58 -44.72 29.14
C ASN A 2 45.31 -45.59 29.35
N ILE A 3 44.09 -45.27 28.92
CA ILE A 3 43.58 -44.38 27.84
C ILE A 3 42.06 -44.18 28.09
N TYR A 4 41.27 -43.22 27.58
CA TYR A 4 41.39 -42.12 26.59
C TYR A 4 40.90 -40.78 27.22
N SER A 5 40.85 -39.69 26.44
CA SER A 5 39.98 -38.53 26.66
C SER A 5 39.33 -38.12 25.33
N LEU A 6 38.01 -37.89 25.32
CA LEU A 6 37.26 -37.43 24.14
C LEU A 6 36.14 -36.46 24.58
N THR A 7 36.55 -35.26 25.00
CA THR A 7 35.64 -34.14 25.27
C THR A 7 35.08 -33.57 23.97
N PHE A 8 33.81 -33.84 23.68
CA PHE A 8 33.06 -33.13 22.64
C PHE A 8 32.92 -31.65 23.02
N VAL A 9 33.52 -30.77 22.23
CA VAL A 9 33.31 -29.32 22.34
C VAL A 9 31.94 -28.98 21.75
N LEU A 10 30.93 -28.89 22.62
CA LEU A 10 29.63 -28.32 22.28
C LEU A 10 29.77 -26.82 22.01
N ILE A 11 29.97 -26.45 20.74
CA ILE A 11 29.85 -25.08 20.28
C ILE A 11 28.38 -24.65 20.49
N ARG A 12 28.13 -23.86 21.54
CA ARG A 12 26.85 -23.19 21.74
C ARG A 12 26.67 -22.11 20.66
N ILE A 13 26.03 -22.48 19.55
CA ILE A 13 25.41 -21.51 18.66
C ILE A 13 24.19 -20.97 19.41
N THR A 14 24.35 -19.81 20.04
CA THR A 14 23.25 -19.10 20.71
C THR A 14 22.34 -18.49 19.64
N VAL A 15 21.42 -19.29 19.10
CA VAL A 15 20.36 -18.78 18.23
C VAL A 15 19.45 -17.87 19.07
N ALA A 16 19.50 -16.56 18.80
CA ALA A 16 18.73 -15.55 19.52
C ALA A 16 17.26 -15.52 19.08
N THR A 17 16.53 -16.62 19.27
CA THR A 17 15.08 -16.64 19.09
C THR A 17 14.37 -15.98 20.28
N ASN A 18 14.15 -14.67 20.24
CA ASN A 18 13.04 -13.98 20.92
C ASN A 18 12.95 -12.48 20.56
N TYR A 19 12.56 -12.17 19.32
CA TYR A 19 11.94 -10.87 19.04
C TYR A 19 10.44 -10.96 19.27
N TYR A 20 10.01 -10.46 20.44
CA TYR A 20 8.60 -10.28 20.78
C TYR A 20 7.97 -9.24 19.84
N TRP A 21 7.21 -9.70 18.83
CA TRP A 21 6.41 -8.85 17.96
C TRP A 21 5.22 -8.22 18.73
N ARG A 22 5.50 -7.24 19.59
CA ARG A 22 4.48 -6.29 20.05
C ARG A 22 4.10 -5.39 18.88
N SER A 23 2.80 -5.21 18.67
CA SER A 23 2.24 -4.30 17.67
C SER A 23 2.62 -2.84 17.97
N GLN A 24 3.75 -2.40 17.41
CA GLN A 24 4.20 -1.01 17.41
C GLN A 24 4.25 -0.51 15.97
N GLY A 25 3.12 -0.05 15.44
CA GLY A 25 3.14 0.85 14.27
C GLY A 25 3.92 2.12 14.63
N CYS A 26 4.71 2.65 13.68
CA CYS A 26 5.71 3.72 13.82
C CYS A 26 5.75 4.47 15.16
N ARG A 27 6.44 3.86 16.13
CA ARG A 27 6.89 4.50 17.36
C ARG A 27 8.39 4.70 17.25
N MET A 28 8.84 5.95 17.32
CA MET A 28 10.26 6.27 17.38
C MET A 28 10.89 5.62 18.62
N ASN A 29 11.70 4.59 18.43
CA ASN A 29 12.65 4.15 19.45
C ASN A 29 13.87 5.07 19.39
N SER A 30 14.25 5.65 20.53
CA SER A 30 15.25 6.73 20.65
C SER A 30 16.72 6.29 20.43
N THR A 31 16.96 5.20 19.71
CA THR A 31 18.29 4.58 19.53
C THR A 31 18.65 4.29 18.07
N MET A 32 17.71 4.35 17.13
CA MET A 32 18.00 4.42 15.70
C MET A 32 17.06 5.39 15.01
N ASN A 33 17.61 6.16 14.07
CA ASN A 33 16.91 7.21 13.33
C ASN A 33 16.12 6.60 12.15
N GLU A 34 15.28 5.60 12.45
CA GLU A 34 14.59 4.80 11.43
C GLU A 34 13.48 5.60 10.75
N GLU A 35 13.57 5.72 9.43
CA GLU A 35 12.54 6.34 8.59
C GLU A 35 11.27 5.48 8.59
N CYS A 36 10.16 6.04 9.10
CA CYS A 36 8.85 5.40 9.03
C CYS A 36 8.31 5.42 7.59
N LEU A 37 8.24 4.23 6.98
CA LEU A 37 7.68 3.99 5.66
C LEU A 37 6.22 3.54 5.76
N CYS A 38 5.29 4.27 5.13
CA CYS A 38 3.86 3.95 5.18
C CYS A 38 3.25 3.75 3.79
N SER A 39 2.24 2.89 3.68
CA SER A 39 1.44 2.78 2.45
C SER A 39 0.70 4.07 2.16
N GLY A 40 0.76 4.54 0.93
CA GLY A 40 -0.18 5.54 0.41
C GLY A 40 -1.53 4.93 0.06
N THR A 41 -2.41 5.74 -0.54
CA THR A 41 -3.73 5.33 -1.03
C THR A 41 -3.87 5.54 -2.55
N SER A 42 -4.96 5.03 -3.14
CA SER A 42 -5.21 5.10 -4.60
C SER A 42 -6.72 5.15 -4.93
N ASN A 43 -7.50 5.87 -4.14
CA ASN A 43 -8.94 6.04 -4.29
C ASN A 43 -9.32 7.18 -5.26
N GLY A 44 -8.35 8.04 -5.59
CA GLY A 44 -8.54 9.27 -6.34
C GLY A 44 -9.62 10.15 -5.72
N ARG A 45 -10.57 10.57 -6.55
CA ARG A 45 -11.71 11.43 -6.13
C ARG A 45 -12.89 10.65 -5.53
N SER A 46 -12.80 9.32 -5.41
CA SER A 46 -13.89 8.49 -4.88
C SER A 46 -14.10 8.69 -3.38
N LEU A 47 -15.35 8.55 -2.92
CA LEU A 47 -15.66 8.53 -1.49
C LEU A 47 -15.27 7.16 -0.91
N ALA A 48 -14.06 7.09 -0.35
CA ALA A 48 -13.49 5.90 0.30
C ALA A 48 -13.02 6.21 1.72
N GLY A 49 -12.94 5.20 2.59
CA GLY A 49 -12.60 5.34 4.01
C GLY A 49 -13.80 5.05 4.94
N SER A 50 -13.64 5.35 6.22
CA SER A 50 -14.72 5.32 7.23
C SER A 50 -15.45 6.67 7.31
N ASP A 51 -16.51 6.72 8.11
CA ASP A 51 -17.20 7.98 8.43
C ASP A 51 -16.28 8.96 9.18
N ASN A 52 -15.28 8.46 9.93
CA ASN A 52 -14.31 9.27 10.66
C ASN A 52 -12.98 9.40 9.90
N ARG A 53 -13.05 10.11 8.77
CA ARG A 53 -11.93 10.32 7.83
C ARG A 53 -10.65 10.89 8.48
N ILE A 54 -10.80 11.70 9.53
CA ILE A 54 -9.65 12.24 10.29
C ILE A 54 -8.88 11.14 11.02
N GLU A 55 -9.57 10.13 11.57
CA GLU A 55 -8.90 9.01 12.23
C GLU A 55 -8.24 8.09 11.21
N ASP A 56 -8.85 7.88 10.03
CA ASP A 56 -8.19 7.16 8.93
C ASP A 56 -6.87 7.84 8.52
N LEU A 57 -6.88 9.16 8.33
CA LEU A 57 -5.67 9.93 8.00
C LEU A 57 -4.59 9.82 9.09
N LYS A 58 -4.96 9.84 10.38
CA LYS A 58 -4.01 9.56 11.47
C LYS A 58 -3.47 8.14 11.41
N MET A 59 -4.33 7.13 11.27
CA MET A 59 -3.91 5.73 11.21
C MET A 59 -2.95 5.46 10.06
N MET A 60 -3.09 6.16 8.93
CA MET A 60 -2.21 6.04 7.77
C MET A 60 -0.91 6.84 7.88
N TYR A 61 -0.95 8.09 8.35
CA TYR A 61 0.14 9.05 8.15
C TYR A 61 0.77 9.63 9.43
N GLU A 62 0.22 9.37 10.62
CA GLU A 62 0.82 9.80 11.89
C GLU A 62 2.22 9.19 12.08
N ASN A 63 3.21 10.05 12.38
CA ASN A 63 4.65 9.73 12.43
C ASN A 63 5.26 9.22 11.11
N CYS A 64 4.53 9.26 9.98
CA CYS A 64 5.04 8.84 8.70
C CYS A 64 6.12 9.79 8.19
N THR A 65 7.31 9.28 7.83
CA THR A 65 8.34 10.11 7.18
C THR A 65 8.31 9.97 5.67
N ARG A 66 7.96 8.81 5.13
CA ARG A 66 8.02 8.54 3.69
C ARG A 66 6.82 7.72 3.24
N VAL A 67 6.07 8.24 2.27
CA VAL A 67 4.84 7.60 1.77
C VAL A 67 5.12 6.81 0.50
N TYR A 68 4.96 5.49 0.60
CA TYR A 68 5.08 4.55 -0.50
C TYR A 68 3.72 4.41 -1.22
N GLY A 69 3.51 5.32 -2.18
CA GLY A 69 2.26 5.51 -2.90
C GLY A 69 1.84 6.98 -2.87
N ASN A 70 0.55 7.25 -2.95
CA ASN A 70 -0.01 8.60 -3.02
C ASN A 70 -0.55 9.07 -1.66
N VAL A 71 -0.57 10.38 -1.43
CA VAL A 71 -1.27 10.99 -0.30
C VAL A 71 -2.57 11.60 -0.81
N GLU A 72 -3.71 11.09 -0.32
CA GLU A 72 -5.05 11.54 -0.73
C GLU A 72 -5.81 12.13 0.46
N ILE A 73 -5.99 13.45 0.45
CA ILE A 73 -6.79 14.19 1.44
C ILE A 73 -8.11 14.57 0.76
N THR A 74 -9.09 13.67 0.83
CA THR A 74 -10.35 13.83 0.10
C THR A 74 -11.58 13.89 1.01
N HIS A 75 -12.61 14.62 0.58
CA HIS A 75 -13.95 14.68 1.19
C HIS A 75 -13.97 15.06 2.68
N LEU A 76 -13.04 15.92 3.13
CA LEU A 76 -13.07 16.50 4.49
C LEU A 76 -14.02 17.69 4.53
N THR A 77 -15.32 17.41 4.40
CA THR A 77 -16.40 18.42 4.36
C THR A 77 -16.98 18.70 5.74
N LYS A 78 -17.72 19.80 5.90
CA LYS A 78 -18.45 20.15 7.15
C LYS A 78 -19.32 19.01 7.70
N ALA A 79 -19.87 18.16 6.83
CA ALA A 79 -20.65 16.98 7.23
C ALA A 79 -19.79 15.85 7.84
N THR A 80 -18.53 15.72 7.43
CA THR A 80 -17.56 14.77 8.03
C THR A 80 -16.79 15.37 9.21
N LEU A 81 -16.81 16.70 9.34
CA LEU A 81 -16.12 17.49 10.35
C LEU A 81 -17.07 17.96 11.48
N THR A 82 -18.16 17.24 11.73
CA THR A 82 -19.25 17.65 12.65
C THR A 82 -18.82 18.02 14.08
N ASN A 83 -17.72 17.45 14.56
CA ASN A 83 -17.14 17.73 15.88
C ASN A 83 -15.81 18.50 15.82
N TRP A 84 -15.51 19.16 14.70
CA TRP A 84 -14.19 19.70 14.37
C TRP A 84 -14.24 21.13 13.83
N ASN A 85 -13.32 21.97 14.28
CA ASN A 85 -13.06 23.28 13.66
C ASN A 85 -11.63 23.35 13.07
N ASP A 86 -11.33 24.43 12.34
CA ASP A 86 -10.01 24.66 11.72
C ASP A 86 -8.84 24.56 12.70
N ILE A 87 -9.05 24.95 13.97
CA ILE A 87 -8.01 24.96 15.00
C ILE A 87 -7.70 23.53 15.44
N ASP A 88 -8.71 22.68 15.58
CA ASP A 88 -8.53 21.28 15.94
C ASP A 88 -7.71 20.54 14.88
N PHE A 89 -8.05 20.71 13.59
CA PHE A 89 -7.30 20.08 12.50
C PHE A 89 -5.85 20.58 12.46
N ASN A 90 -5.63 21.90 12.45
CA ASN A 90 -4.30 22.48 12.24
C ASN A 90 -3.37 22.44 13.47
N ARG A 91 -3.91 22.41 14.70
CA ARG A 91 -3.09 22.45 15.94
C ARG A 91 -3.02 21.15 16.72
N LYS A 92 -4.09 20.35 16.75
CA LYS A 92 -4.12 19.14 17.58
C LYS A 92 -3.61 17.91 16.85
N PHE A 93 -3.78 17.85 15.53
CA PHE A 93 -3.42 16.69 14.72
C PHE A 93 -2.42 17.08 13.64
N LYS A 94 -1.16 17.01 14.03
CA LYS A 94 -0.01 17.23 13.17
C LYS A 94 0.25 16.03 12.23
N ILE A 95 -0.80 15.55 11.57
CA ILE A 95 -0.84 14.28 10.82
C ILE A 95 0.32 14.19 9.84
N PHE A 96 0.57 15.27 9.10
CA PHE A 96 1.58 15.31 8.04
C PHE A 96 2.90 15.98 8.47
N GLU A 97 3.12 16.23 9.77
CA GLU A 97 4.33 16.94 10.25
C GLU A 97 5.63 16.21 9.89
N HIS A 98 5.62 14.87 9.95
CA HIS A 98 6.80 14.06 9.74
C HIS A 98 7.09 13.75 8.27
N ILE A 99 6.10 13.89 7.36
CA ILE A 99 6.25 13.49 5.97
C ILE A 99 7.32 14.35 5.29
N GLN A 100 8.34 13.69 4.77
CA GLN A 100 9.44 14.27 4.00
C GLN A 100 9.36 13.92 2.52
N GLU A 101 8.78 12.78 2.17
CA GLU A 101 8.73 12.30 0.78
C GLU A 101 7.39 11.64 0.45
N ILE A 102 6.91 11.87 -0.77
CA ILE A 102 5.76 11.18 -1.37
C ILE A 102 6.25 10.56 -2.68
N LYS A 103 6.15 9.24 -2.82
CA LYS A 103 6.57 8.52 -4.04
C LYS A 103 5.63 8.80 -5.22
N GLY A 104 4.32 8.72 -4.98
CA GLY A 104 3.30 8.97 -5.99
C GLY A 104 2.92 10.45 -6.07
N TYR A 105 1.62 10.73 -6.10
CA TYR A 105 1.06 12.07 -6.12
C TYR A 105 0.50 12.54 -4.76
N LEU A 106 0.27 13.85 -4.64
CA LEU A 106 -0.52 14.48 -3.58
C LEU A 106 -1.85 15.00 -4.15
N LEU A 107 -2.97 14.47 -3.67
CA LEU A 107 -4.32 14.91 -4.02
C LEU A 107 -4.99 15.56 -2.81
N ILE A 108 -5.53 16.78 -3.00
CA ILE A 108 -6.42 17.44 -2.06
C ILE A 108 -7.72 17.77 -2.80
N TYR A 109 -8.81 17.11 -2.42
CA TYR A 109 -10.08 17.17 -3.16
C TYR A 109 -11.29 17.31 -2.24
N ASN A 110 -12.16 18.29 -2.53
CA ASN A 110 -13.41 18.48 -1.82
C ASN A 110 -13.21 18.62 -0.29
N VAL A 111 -12.31 19.53 0.13
CA VAL A 111 -12.06 19.83 1.56
C VAL A 111 -12.59 21.20 1.96
N ASP A 112 -13.24 21.25 3.13
CA ASP A 112 -13.79 22.45 3.77
C ASP A 112 -12.83 23.04 4.84
N ILE A 113 -11.56 22.65 4.82
CA ILE A 113 -10.54 23.04 5.81
C ILE A 113 -9.73 24.22 5.28
N ARG A 114 -9.53 25.27 6.09
CA ARG A 114 -8.89 26.51 5.62
C ARG A 114 -7.39 26.43 5.36
N SER A 115 -6.66 25.53 6.03
CA SER A 115 -5.23 25.32 5.76
C SER A 115 -4.77 23.89 6.03
N ILE A 116 -3.72 23.47 5.30
CA ILE A 116 -3.05 22.18 5.44
C ILE A 116 -1.53 22.41 5.42
N ASP A 117 -0.80 21.77 6.33
CA ASP A 117 0.66 21.93 6.50
C ASP A 117 1.40 20.62 6.23
N PHE A 118 2.41 20.69 5.37
CA PHE A 118 3.46 19.68 5.21
C PHE A 118 4.81 20.35 5.53
N PRO A 119 5.14 20.54 6.82
CA PRO A 119 6.27 21.39 7.24
C PRO A 119 7.65 20.78 6.94
N ASN A 120 7.72 19.48 6.67
CA ASN A 120 8.97 18.77 6.37
C ASN A 120 9.02 18.09 4.99
N LEU A 121 7.96 18.21 4.17
CA LEU A 121 7.91 17.60 2.83
C LEU A 121 8.95 18.26 1.94
N LYS A 122 9.91 17.46 1.45
CA LYS A 122 11.04 17.87 0.60
C LYS A 122 10.75 17.63 -0.88
N ILE A 123 10.15 16.49 -1.22
CA ILE A 123 10.00 16.05 -2.60
C ILE A 123 8.71 15.25 -2.82
N ILE A 124 8.08 15.49 -3.98
CA ILE A 124 7.04 14.64 -4.57
C ILE A 124 7.67 14.02 -5.82
N TRP A 125 7.82 12.70 -5.86
CA TRP A 125 8.52 12.02 -6.95
C TRP A 125 7.68 11.90 -8.22
N GLY A 126 6.36 11.69 -8.09
CA GLY A 126 5.47 11.51 -9.23
C GLY A 126 5.74 10.21 -10.00
N ASP A 127 6.18 9.15 -9.32
CA ASP A 127 6.35 7.81 -9.91
C ASP A 127 4.99 7.12 -10.15
N ASP A 128 3.94 7.55 -9.43
CA ASP A 128 2.52 7.34 -9.74
C ASP A 128 1.86 8.73 -9.94
N LEU A 129 0.93 8.87 -10.90
CA LEU A 129 0.28 10.14 -11.24
C LEU A 129 -1.26 10.02 -11.25
N LEU A 130 -1.96 11.05 -10.79
CA LEU A 130 -3.42 11.14 -10.85
C LEU A 130 -3.86 11.51 -12.27
N ASP A 131 -4.85 10.80 -12.82
CA ASP A 131 -5.32 10.97 -14.20
C ASP A 131 -4.13 11.00 -15.20
N ASP A 132 -3.19 10.07 -15.00
CA ASP A 132 -1.95 9.86 -15.77
C ASP A 132 -1.02 11.09 -15.91
N SER A 133 -1.28 12.18 -15.18
CA SER A 133 -0.57 13.45 -15.37
C SER A 133 -0.34 14.28 -14.10
N GLY A 134 -1.22 14.25 -13.09
CA GLY A 134 -1.13 15.11 -11.91
C GLY A 134 -0.27 14.53 -10.78
N ALA A 135 0.83 15.20 -10.46
CA ALA A 135 1.67 14.90 -9.28
C ALA A 135 1.23 15.68 -8.04
N LEU A 136 0.68 16.88 -8.23
CA LEU A 136 0.00 17.65 -7.19
C LEU A 136 -1.34 18.15 -7.74
N THR A 137 -2.46 17.69 -7.19
CA THR A 137 -3.79 18.10 -7.64
C THR A 137 -4.61 18.70 -6.50
N LEU A 138 -5.00 19.96 -6.65
CA LEU A 138 -5.92 20.69 -5.77
C LEU A 138 -7.22 20.92 -6.55
N SER A 139 -8.30 20.23 -6.21
CA SER A 139 -9.54 20.28 -7.01
C SER A 139 -10.79 20.42 -6.13
N SER A 140 -11.68 21.37 -6.47
CA SER A 140 -12.95 21.63 -5.77
C SER A 140 -12.83 21.91 -4.26
N ASN A 141 -11.77 22.60 -3.84
CA ASN A 141 -11.54 22.95 -2.43
C ASN A 141 -12.10 24.34 -2.14
N MET A 142 -13.36 24.40 -1.69
CA MET A 142 -14.13 25.66 -1.62
C MET A 142 -13.90 26.50 -0.35
N GLU A 143 -13.17 26.00 0.65
CA GLU A 143 -12.79 26.77 1.85
C GLU A 143 -11.26 26.86 2.05
N LEU A 144 -10.47 26.09 1.30
CA LEU A 144 -9.01 26.03 1.44
C LEU A 144 -8.35 27.33 1.01
N LYS A 145 -7.59 27.94 1.93
CA LYS A 145 -6.92 29.24 1.74
C LYS A 145 -5.41 29.12 1.61
N GLU A 146 -4.79 28.22 2.37
CA GLU A 146 -3.33 28.05 2.38
C GLU A 146 -2.93 26.56 2.36
N LEU A 147 -2.09 26.17 1.40
CA LEU A 147 -1.35 24.90 1.43
C LEU A 147 0.12 25.23 1.72
N ARG A 148 0.65 24.76 2.85
CA ARG A 148 1.90 25.27 3.41
C ARG A 148 2.99 24.20 3.41
N MET A 149 3.93 24.32 2.46
CA MET A 149 4.97 23.31 2.19
C MET A 149 6.38 23.95 2.16
N PRO A 150 6.83 24.63 3.24
CA PRO A 150 8.02 25.49 3.24
C PRO A 150 9.30 24.81 2.75
N LYS A 151 9.49 23.53 3.08
CA LYS A 151 10.67 22.74 2.72
C LYS A 151 10.51 21.98 1.40
N LEU A 152 9.44 22.18 0.63
CA LEU A 152 9.27 21.50 -0.65
C LEU A 152 10.25 22.12 -1.65
N ARG A 153 11.08 21.27 -2.25
CA ARG A 153 12.17 21.67 -3.15
C ARG A 153 11.95 21.17 -4.58
N ALA A 154 11.33 20.00 -4.76
CA ALA A 154 11.05 19.45 -6.08
C ALA A 154 9.70 18.71 -6.16
N ILE A 155 9.04 18.84 -7.31
CA ILE A 155 7.98 17.97 -7.80
C ILE A 155 8.55 17.36 -9.09
N HIS A 156 9.19 16.20 -8.94
CA HIS A 156 10.17 15.71 -9.91
C HIS A 156 9.51 15.38 -11.27
N LYS A 157 8.44 14.56 -11.26
CA LYS A 157 7.61 14.24 -12.44
C LYS A 157 6.19 14.79 -12.31
N GLY A 158 5.50 14.87 -13.45
CA GLY A 158 4.08 15.22 -13.52
C GLY A 158 3.74 16.70 -13.30
N ASN A 159 2.46 17.00 -13.43
CA ASN A 159 1.90 18.35 -13.46
C ASN A 159 1.33 18.76 -12.10
N VAL A 160 1.32 20.07 -11.86
CA VAL A 160 0.57 20.70 -10.78
C VAL A 160 -0.77 21.16 -11.35
N ARG A 161 -1.88 20.64 -10.82
CA ARG A 161 -3.24 20.99 -11.25
C ARG A 161 -3.96 21.73 -10.14
N ILE A 162 -4.39 22.97 -10.38
CA ILE A 162 -5.14 23.76 -9.42
C ILE A 162 -6.46 24.20 -10.05
N GLU A 163 -7.52 23.49 -9.67
CA GLU A 163 -8.84 23.55 -10.27
C GLU A 163 -9.86 23.91 -9.19
N ASN A 164 -10.81 24.80 -9.50
CA ASN A 164 -12.00 25.05 -8.67
C ASN A 164 -11.71 25.28 -7.16
N SER A 165 -10.58 25.94 -6.86
CA SER A 165 -10.07 26.19 -5.50
C SER A 165 -10.07 27.70 -5.24
N THR A 166 -11.28 28.22 -5.01
CA THR A 166 -11.63 29.64 -5.20
C THR A 166 -10.96 30.61 -4.22
N PHE A 167 -10.77 30.18 -2.97
CA PHE A 167 -10.20 31.02 -1.89
C PHE A 167 -8.71 30.77 -1.64
N LEU A 168 -8.09 29.90 -2.43
CA LEU A 168 -6.68 29.57 -2.31
C LEU A 168 -5.82 30.82 -2.58
N CYS A 169 -4.76 30.98 -1.80
CA CYS A 169 -3.85 32.13 -1.85
C CYS A 169 -2.39 31.68 -1.93
N TYR A 170 -1.49 32.64 -2.16
CA TYR A 170 -0.04 32.50 -2.32
C TYR A 170 0.42 31.72 -3.56
N LEU A 171 -0.16 30.54 -3.82
CA LEU A 171 0.25 29.63 -4.90
C LEU A 171 0.16 30.26 -6.31
N GLN A 172 -0.66 31.31 -6.51
CA GLN A 172 -0.79 31.99 -7.81
C GLN A 172 0.26 33.06 -8.10
N SER A 173 1.03 33.52 -7.10
CA SER A 173 1.91 34.69 -7.28
C SER A 173 3.10 34.83 -6.31
N LYS A 174 3.14 34.01 -5.26
CA LYS A 174 4.17 34.04 -4.20
C LYS A 174 4.95 32.73 -4.09
N VAL A 175 4.51 31.65 -4.72
CA VAL A 175 5.32 30.43 -4.89
C VAL A 175 6.03 30.52 -6.24
N ASN A 176 7.35 30.37 -6.22
CA ASN A 176 8.19 30.30 -7.40
C ASN A 176 8.18 28.85 -7.93
N TRP A 177 7.30 28.56 -8.89
CA TRP A 177 7.15 27.21 -9.45
C TRP A 177 8.35 26.74 -10.29
N ASN A 178 9.19 27.66 -10.77
CA ASN A 178 10.42 27.34 -11.52
C ASN A 178 11.51 26.72 -10.62
N GLU A 179 11.43 26.89 -9.30
CA GLU A 179 12.24 26.12 -8.35
C GLU A 179 11.74 24.68 -8.21
N LEU A 180 10.43 24.47 -8.27
CA LEU A 180 9.78 23.23 -7.86
C LEU A 180 9.62 22.24 -9.02
N LEU A 181 9.28 22.72 -10.21
CA LEU A 181 8.97 21.89 -11.37
C LEU A 181 10.19 21.64 -12.28
N GLU A 182 11.38 21.94 -11.78
CA GLU A 182 12.67 21.77 -12.47
C GLU A 182 12.66 22.41 -13.87
N ASP A 183 12.57 21.60 -14.92
CA ASP A 183 12.53 22.04 -16.32
C ASP A 183 11.07 22.02 -16.84
N GLU A 184 10.73 22.92 -17.77
CA GLU A 184 9.37 23.11 -18.33
C GLU A 184 8.26 23.48 -17.30
N ALA A 185 8.62 24.19 -16.22
CA ALA A 185 7.70 24.57 -15.16
C ALA A 185 6.39 25.25 -15.62
N GLU A 186 6.45 26.11 -16.65
CA GLU A 186 5.28 26.80 -17.22
C GLU A 186 4.30 25.85 -17.90
N ASN A 187 4.78 24.80 -18.58
CA ASN A 187 3.95 23.77 -19.21
C ASN A 187 3.31 22.83 -18.17
N ARG A 188 3.96 22.68 -17.00
CA ARG A 188 3.59 21.73 -15.95
C ARG A 188 2.63 22.31 -14.91
N LEU A 189 2.42 23.64 -14.87
CA LEU A 189 1.47 24.31 -13.99
C LEU A 189 0.13 24.59 -14.71
N ILE A 190 -0.91 23.84 -14.36
CA ILE A 190 -2.23 23.89 -14.99
C ILE A 190 -3.24 24.49 -13.99
N THR A 191 -3.83 25.63 -14.32
CA THR A 191 -4.79 26.34 -13.45
C THR A 191 -6.10 26.67 -14.18
N SER A 192 -7.24 26.51 -13.50
CA SER A 192 -8.56 26.92 -14.03
C SER A 192 -8.95 28.36 -13.67
N ASP A 193 -9.80 29.02 -14.47
CA ASP A 193 -10.36 30.37 -14.22
C ASP A 193 -11.15 30.54 -12.90
N SER A 194 -11.47 29.44 -12.20
CA SER A 194 -12.09 29.47 -10.87
C SER A 194 -11.08 29.35 -9.72
N ALA A 195 -9.83 28.99 -9.98
CA ALA A 195 -8.78 28.97 -8.98
C ALA A 195 -8.43 30.40 -8.55
N PHE A 196 -8.17 30.60 -7.25
CA PHE A 196 -7.71 31.87 -6.67
C PHE A 196 -8.63 33.10 -6.84
N ARG A 197 -9.82 32.95 -7.43
CA ARG A 197 -10.73 34.05 -7.81
C ARG A 197 -11.08 35.02 -6.67
N GLN A 198 -11.11 34.53 -5.43
CA GLN A 198 -11.42 35.35 -4.24
C GLN A 198 -10.16 35.82 -3.48
N CYS A 199 -8.97 35.68 -4.08
CA CYS A 199 -7.70 36.07 -3.47
C CYS A 199 -6.96 37.13 -4.30
N ASP A 200 -7.08 38.40 -3.91
CA ASP A 200 -6.36 39.52 -4.54
C ASP A 200 -4.84 39.44 -4.29
N PRO A 201 -4.01 39.21 -5.33
CA PRO A 201 -2.54 39.10 -5.19
C PRO A 201 -1.86 40.35 -4.60
N LYS A 202 -2.50 41.53 -4.68
CA LYS A 202 -1.96 42.80 -4.16
C LYS A 202 -2.01 42.88 -2.63
N LEU A 203 -2.95 42.18 -2.01
CA LEU A 203 -3.09 42.11 -0.55
C LEU A 203 -2.14 41.08 0.08
N ILE A 204 -1.60 40.15 -0.73
CA ILE A 204 -0.71 39.09 -0.26
C ILE A 204 0.74 39.59 -0.13
N LYS A 205 1.32 39.44 1.06
CA LYS A 205 2.72 39.80 1.35
C LYS A 205 3.45 38.65 2.04
N CYS A 206 4.71 38.43 1.66
CA CYS A 206 5.63 37.53 2.33
C CYS A 206 6.46 38.34 3.33
N SER A 207 6.58 37.86 4.57
CA SER A 207 7.39 38.52 5.61
C SER A 207 8.81 37.97 5.59
N GLY A 208 9.79 38.79 5.19
CA GLY A 208 11.22 38.48 5.24
C GLY A 208 11.77 37.63 4.09
N CYS A 209 11.00 37.43 3.02
CA CYS A 209 11.41 36.72 1.80
C CYS A 209 10.58 37.18 0.59
N LYS A 210 11.07 36.90 -0.63
CA LYS A 210 10.35 37.19 -1.88
C LYS A 210 9.21 36.21 -2.13
N HIS A 211 9.47 34.92 -1.92
CA HIS A 211 8.55 33.82 -2.21
C HIS A 211 8.17 33.07 -0.91
N CYS A 212 6.90 32.72 -0.76
CA CYS A 212 6.35 32.09 0.43
C CYS A 212 5.04 31.34 0.16
N TRP A 213 4.79 30.32 0.97
CA TRP A 213 3.56 29.52 1.01
C TRP A 213 2.47 30.12 1.91
N SER A 214 2.83 31.06 2.78
CA SER A 214 1.95 31.87 3.62
C SER A 214 2.75 33.06 4.16
N GLY A 215 2.09 34.14 4.57
CA GLY A 215 2.73 35.43 4.80
C GLY A 215 3.72 35.51 5.97
N LYS A 216 3.91 34.45 6.75
CA LYS A 216 4.85 34.41 7.90
C LYS A 216 6.23 33.91 7.47
N PHE A 217 7.29 34.43 8.07
CA PHE A 217 8.68 34.07 7.77
C PHE A 217 8.96 32.55 7.78
N LYS A 218 8.38 31.79 8.72
CA LYS A 218 8.52 30.31 8.77
C LYS A 218 7.88 29.55 7.58
N TYR A 219 7.21 30.25 6.68
CA TYR A 219 6.60 29.71 5.46
C TYR A 219 7.23 30.30 4.19
N CYS A 220 8.39 30.95 4.29
CA CYS A 220 9.22 31.28 3.13
C CYS A 220 9.56 30.02 2.32
N GLN A 221 9.66 30.17 1.00
CA GLN A 221 10.13 29.12 0.11
C GLN A 221 11.65 29.14 0.08
N GLU A 222 12.27 27.96 0.21
CA GLU A 222 13.71 27.80 0.08
C GLU A 222 14.11 27.68 -1.40
N GLU A 223 14.79 28.69 -1.94
CA GLU A 223 15.29 28.70 -3.34
C GLU A 223 16.66 27.99 -3.45
N TYR A 224 16.95 27.42 -4.62
CA TYR A 224 18.19 26.69 -4.94
C TYR A 224 18.60 26.71 -6.41
N ARG A 225 17.66 26.91 -7.35
CA ARG A 225 17.93 27.01 -8.79
C ARG A 225 18.21 28.46 -9.20
N SER A 226 17.31 29.40 -8.89
CA SER A 226 17.45 30.82 -9.27
C SER A 226 18.59 31.57 -8.58
N ILE A 227 19.11 31.05 -7.46
CA ILE A 227 20.32 31.57 -6.79
C ILE A 227 21.62 31.00 -7.39
N CYS A 228 21.52 30.10 -8.37
CA CYS A 228 22.64 29.35 -8.90
C CYS A 228 23.14 29.93 -10.24
N ASP A 229 24.45 29.83 -10.44
CA ASP A 229 25.16 30.28 -11.64
C ASP A 229 25.26 29.11 -12.64
N ASP A 230 25.18 29.38 -13.94
CA ASP A 230 25.24 28.37 -15.01
C ASP A 230 26.52 27.50 -14.97
N ARG A 231 27.58 27.96 -14.28
CA ARG A 231 28.81 27.20 -14.04
C ARG A 231 28.62 25.99 -13.13
N CYS A 232 27.54 25.88 -12.36
CA CYS A 232 27.25 24.71 -11.54
C CYS A 232 26.64 23.59 -12.39
N SER A 233 27.38 22.49 -12.62
CA SER A 233 26.91 21.32 -13.39
C SER A 233 25.62 20.71 -12.85
N SER A 234 25.39 20.80 -11.54
CA SER A 234 24.17 20.36 -10.87
C SER A 234 22.95 21.25 -11.11
N ARG A 235 23.15 22.50 -11.59
CA ARG A 235 22.18 23.62 -11.67
C ARG A 235 21.47 23.93 -10.35
N GLN A 236 22.12 23.58 -9.24
CA GLN A 236 21.54 23.62 -7.90
C GLN A 236 22.57 24.16 -6.92
N CYS A 237 22.17 25.12 -6.09
CA CYS A 237 23.05 25.79 -5.16
C CYS A 237 22.44 25.87 -3.75
N TYR A 238 23.28 26.15 -2.77
CA TYR A 238 22.87 26.51 -1.42
C TYR A 238 23.64 27.75 -0.95
N LYS A 239 23.13 28.42 0.10
CA LYS A 239 23.83 29.52 0.77
C LYS A 239 24.40 29.04 2.10
N PRO A 240 25.74 28.98 2.28
CA PRO A 240 26.33 28.62 3.56
C PRO A 240 25.97 29.64 4.65
N THR A 241 25.65 29.18 5.86
CA THR A 241 25.35 30.05 7.01
C THR A 241 26.50 30.99 7.39
N ASN A 242 27.75 30.58 7.13
CA ASN A 242 28.96 31.31 7.47
C ASN A 242 29.53 32.15 6.30
N SER A 243 28.89 32.18 5.12
CA SER A 243 29.29 33.03 3.99
C SER A 243 28.23 34.09 3.71
N SER A 244 28.62 35.35 3.83
CA SER A 244 27.73 36.49 3.59
C SER A 244 27.32 36.64 2.12
N SER A 245 28.16 36.19 1.16
CA SER A 245 28.10 36.66 -0.24
C SER A 245 28.16 35.59 -1.33
N THR A 246 28.56 34.35 -1.06
CA THR A 246 28.78 33.34 -2.12
C THR A 246 27.86 32.13 -1.97
N TYR A 247 27.01 31.92 -2.97
CA TYR A 247 26.33 30.64 -3.16
C TYR A 247 27.34 29.56 -3.59
N GLU A 248 27.06 28.31 -3.25
CA GLU A 248 27.92 27.18 -3.59
C GLU A 248 27.13 26.08 -4.31
N CYS A 249 27.74 25.46 -5.32
CA CYS A 249 27.13 24.37 -6.08
C CYS A 249 26.89 23.13 -5.21
N CYS A 250 25.72 22.52 -5.37
CA CYS A 250 25.41 21.19 -4.86
C CYS A 250 26.14 20.12 -5.68
N HIS A 251 26.31 18.93 -5.09
CA HIS A 251 26.85 17.76 -5.78
C HIS A 251 25.94 17.36 -6.97
N GLU A 252 26.52 16.85 -8.06
CA GLU A 252 25.76 16.55 -9.28
C GLU A 252 24.71 15.44 -9.10
N ALA A 253 24.93 14.53 -8.14
CA ALA A 253 23.97 13.49 -7.73
C ALA A 253 22.75 14.00 -6.93
N CYS A 254 22.73 15.27 -6.50
CA CYS A 254 21.60 15.84 -5.74
C CYS A 254 20.40 16.18 -6.64
N THR A 255 19.19 16.02 -6.10
CA THR A 255 17.97 16.70 -6.58
C THR A 255 17.26 17.41 -5.42
N GLY A 256 16.49 18.46 -5.71
CA GLY A 256 15.90 19.36 -4.70
C GLY A 256 16.93 20.21 -3.93
N GLY A 257 18.15 20.34 -4.46
CA GLY A 257 19.24 21.09 -3.85
C GLY A 257 19.97 20.33 -2.74
N CYS A 258 20.64 21.08 -1.87
CA CYS A 258 21.50 20.55 -0.81
C CYS A 258 21.60 21.55 0.36
N ASN A 259 22.19 21.10 1.47
CA ASN A 259 22.47 21.91 2.66
C ASN A 259 23.97 22.15 2.91
N GLY A 260 24.83 21.66 2.00
CA GLY A 260 26.27 21.56 2.19
C GLY A 260 26.96 20.98 0.96
N ARG A 261 28.30 20.86 1.00
CA ARG A 261 29.10 20.26 -0.07
C ARG A 261 29.07 18.72 -0.04
N GLY A 262 29.03 18.11 -1.23
CA GLY A 262 29.17 16.66 -1.42
C GLY A 262 27.85 15.88 -1.39
N ALA A 263 27.91 14.61 -1.84
CA ALA A 263 26.74 13.76 -2.06
C ALA A 263 25.93 13.40 -0.81
N HIS A 264 26.49 13.61 0.39
CA HIS A 264 25.84 13.34 1.69
C HIS A 264 25.09 14.56 2.25
N GLN A 265 25.05 15.67 1.51
CA GLN A 265 24.38 16.91 1.90
C GLN A 265 23.16 17.22 1.01
N CYS A 266 22.82 16.33 0.08
CA CYS A 266 21.68 16.50 -0.82
C CYS A 266 20.36 16.49 -0.06
N VAL A 267 19.35 17.21 -0.57
CA VAL A 267 17.97 17.13 -0.05
C VAL A 267 17.33 15.79 -0.41
N ALA A 268 17.55 15.34 -1.65
CA ALA A 268 17.22 14.02 -2.17
C ALA A 268 18.26 13.58 -3.22
N CYS A 269 18.30 12.28 -3.54
CA CYS A 269 19.25 11.72 -4.51
C CYS A 269 18.59 11.49 -5.86
N LYS A 270 19.26 11.88 -6.96
CA LYS A 270 18.76 11.63 -8.33
C LYS A 270 18.52 10.14 -8.60
N GLU A 271 19.45 9.30 -8.16
CA GLU A 271 19.46 7.86 -8.38
C GLU A 271 19.19 7.10 -7.08
N LEU A 272 20.24 6.83 -6.28
CA LEU A 272 20.15 6.01 -5.07
C LEU A 272 20.72 6.74 -3.85
N SER A 273 20.14 6.47 -2.67
CA SER A 273 20.61 6.91 -1.36
C SER A 273 21.16 5.71 -0.58
N LEU A 274 22.43 5.78 -0.17
CA LEU A 274 23.10 4.83 0.71
C LEU A 274 23.44 5.55 2.02
N ASP A 275 22.74 5.18 3.10
CA ASP A 275 22.98 5.69 4.45
C ASP A 275 23.02 7.25 4.52
N GLY A 276 22.21 7.91 3.68
CA GLY A 276 22.11 9.38 3.55
C GLY A 276 23.01 10.03 2.48
N ALA A 277 23.87 9.27 1.82
CA ALA A 277 24.73 9.74 0.73
C ALA A 277 24.25 9.26 -0.64
N CYS A 278 24.24 10.15 -1.63
CA CYS A 278 23.82 9.82 -2.98
C CYS A 278 24.91 9.02 -3.74
N VAL A 279 24.51 7.89 -4.31
CA VAL A 279 25.36 6.94 -5.04
C VAL A 279 24.68 6.49 -6.34
N HIS A 280 25.48 5.97 -7.28
CA HIS A 280 24.99 5.44 -8.57
C HIS A 280 24.55 3.96 -8.47
N GLN A 281 25.09 3.20 -7.52
CA GLN A 281 24.75 1.79 -7.34
C GLN A 281 24.82 1.40 -5.86
N CYS A 282 23.91 0.55 -5.41
CA CYS A 282 24.02 -0.09 -4.10
C CYS A 282 25.18 -1.11 -4.08
N PRO A 283 25.90 -1.27 -2.96
CA PRO A 283 26.90 -2.33 -2.82
C PRO A 283 26.27 -3.71 -3.08
N PRO A 284 26.80 -4.53 -4.00
CA PRO A 284 26.19 -5.80 -4.38
C PRO A 284 26.21 -6.79 -3.21
N MET A 285 25.27 -7.74 -3.21
CA MET A 285 25.14 -8.75 -2.15
C MET A 285 26.28 -9.78 -2.17
N MET A 286 26.95 -9.94 -3.32
CA MET A 286 28.08 -10.84 -3.52
C MET A 286 29.26 -10.09 -4.16
N VAL A 287 30.49 -10.41 -3.75
CA VAL A 287 31.74 -9.85 -4.28
C VAL A 287 32.74 -10.95 -4.61
N HIS A 288 33.62 -10.72 -5.59
CA HIS A 288 34.62 -11.70 -6.02
C HIS A 288 35.84 -11.71 -5.08
N ASP A 289 36.05 -12.84 -4.38
CA ASP A 289 37.24 -13.10 -3.58
C ASP A 289 38.36 -13.64 -4.49
N THR A 290 39.31 -12.77 -4.85
CA THR A 290 40.42 -13.10 -5.76
C THR A 290 41.37 -14.18 -5.22
N LYS A 291 41.40 -14.42 -3.90
CA LYS A 291 42.22 -15.50 -3.29
C LYS A 291 41.54 -16.85 -3.40
N LYS A 292 40.20 -16.88 -3.43
CA LYS A 292 39.40 -18.10 -3.55
C LYS A 292 38.88 -18.36 -4.97
N GLY A 293 38.95 -17.37 -5.86
CA GLY A 293 38.46 -17.45 -7.24
C GLY A 293 36.94 -17.61 -7.34
N MET A 294 36.18 -17.11 -6.36
CA MET A 294 34.73 -17.28 -6.30
C MET A 294 34.01 -16.08 -5.68
N LEU A 295 32.70 -16.00 -5.93
CA LEU A 295 31.83 -15.03 -5.27
C LEU A 295 31.61 -15.41 -3.79
N VAL A 296 31.75 -14.44 -2.90
CA VAL A 296 31.47 -14.55 -1.46
C VAL A 296 30.48 -13.48 -1.03
N PRO A 297 29.69 -13.69 0.04
CA PRO A 297 28.78 -12.67 0.57
C PRO A 297 29.52 -11.38 0.93
N ASN A 298 28.97 -10.24 0.53
CA ASN A 298 29.50 -8.93 0.84
C ASN A 298 28.96 -8.44 2.21
N PRO A 299 29.81 -8.22 3.22
CA PRO A 299 29.37 -7.68 4.52
C PRO A 299 28.78 -6.26 4.43
N GLN A 300 29.10 -5.52 3.36
CA GLN A 300 28.56 -4.19 3.07
C GLN A 300 27.38 -4.23 2.08
N GLY A 301 26.93 -5.41 1.66
CA GLY A 301 25.83 -5.58 0.71
C GLY A 301 24.57 -4.82 1.13
N ARG A 302 23.83 -4.35 0.12
CA ARG A 302 22.54 -3.67 0.28
C ARG A 302 21.61 -4.11 -0.84
N TYR A 303 20.35 -4.36 -0.51
CA TYR A 303 19.32 -4.48 -1.52
C TYR A 303 18.95 -3.09 -2.04
N MET A 304 18.74 -3.00 -3.36
CA MET A 304 18.11 -1.84 -3.97
C MET A 304 16.60 -1.89 -3.71
N TYR A 305 16.09 -0.94 -2.94
CA TYR A 305 14.67 -0.71 -2.76
C TYR A 305 14.30 0.69 -3.24
N ASP A 306 13.59 0.76 -4.36
CA ASP A 306 13.19 2.04 -4.96
C ASP A 306 14.43 2.92 -5.23
N ARG A 307 14.59 4.03 -4.50
CA ARG A 307 15.74 4.94 -4.58
C ARG A 307 16.74 4.76 -3.42
N TYR A 308 16.71 3.63 -2.71
CA TYR A 308 17.41 3.45 -1.42
C TYR A 308 18.16 2.12 -1.36
N CYS A 309 19.35 2.16 -0.78
CA CYS A 309 20.18 0.99 -0.51
C CYS A 309 19.97 0.53 0.93
N VAL A 310 19.18 -0.54 1.11
CA VAL A 310 18.69 -1.01 2.41
C VAL A 310 19.35 -2.34 2.80
N ILE A 311 19.49 -2.60 4.10
CA ILE A 311 20.08 -3.85 4.61
C ILE A 311 19.11 -5.03 4.42
N GLU A 312 17.82 -4.79 4.61
CA GLU A 312 16.74 -5.75 4.38
C GLU A 312 15.56 -5.07 3.67
N CYS A 313 14.72 -5.84 2.98
CA CYS A 313 13.56 -5.26 2.29
C CYS A 313 12.52 -4.74 3.29
N PRO A 314 12.14 -3.45 3.24
CA PRO A 314 11.34 -2.83 4.29
C PRO A 314 10.00 -3.49 4.54
N ILE A 315 9.57 -3.43 5.80
CA ILE A 315 8.20 -3.70 6.20
C ILE A 315 7.44 -2.38 6.10
N ILE A 316 6.33 -2.37 5.37
CA ILE A 316 5.55 -1.15 5.14
C ILE A 316 4.46 -1.05 6.21
N VAL A 317 4.29 0.12 6.80
CA VAL A 317 3.22 0.35 7.78
C VAL A 317 1.93 0.75 7.07
N ARG A 318 0.87 -0.03 7.26
CA ARG A 318 -0.48 0.28 6.77
C ARG A 318 -1.43 0.29 7.94
N MET A 319 -2.01 1.46 8.26
CA MET A 319 -2.96 1.62 9.37
C MET A 319 -2.44 1.06 10.72
N LYS A 320 -1.19 1.39 11.07
CA LYS A 320 -0.51 0.89 12.27
C LYS A 320 -0.29 -0.64 12.31
N LEU A 321 -0.57 -1.37 11.22
CA LEU A 321 -0.17 -2.77 11.00
C LEU A 321 1.10 -2.84 10.17
N LEU A 322 1.90 -3.88 10.43
CA LEU A 322 3.11 -4.22 9.67
C LEU A 322 2.72 -5.12 8.48
N VAL A 323 3.08 -4.72 7.26
CA VAL A 323 2.77 -5.45 6.02
C VAL A 323 4.04 -5.75 5.23
N GLU A 324 4.25 -7.04 4.94
CA GLU A 324 5.42 -7.55 4.24
C GLU A 324 5.17 -7.64 2.71
N GLU A 325 4.88 -6.52 2.04
CA GLU A 325 4.52 -6.52 0.60
C GLU A 325 5.70 -6.80 -0.36
N LEU A 326 6.94 -6.82 0.14
CA LEU A 326 8.14 -6.87 -0.68
C LEU A 326 8.81 -8.24 -0.64
N LEU A 327 9.32 -8.66 -1.80
CA LEU A 327 10.06 -9.88 -2.03
C LEU A 327 11.52 -9.54 -2.31
N VAL A 328 12.43 -10.44 -1.94
CA VAL A 328 13.85 -10.36 -2.31
C VAL A 328 14.06 -11.07 -3.64
N GLU A 329 14.61 -10.37 -4.62
CA GLU A 329 15.06 -10.95 -5.89
C GLU A 329 16.48 -10.47 -6.19
N ARG A 330 17.45 -11.38 -6.11
CA ARG A 330 18.90 -11.10 -6.23
C ARG A 330 19.31 -10.01 -5.23
N ASP A 331 19.62 -8.82 -5.74
CA ASP A 331 20.14 -7.66 -5.02
C ASP A 331 19.08 -6.54 -4.93
N ALA A 332 17.79 -6.86 -5.14
CA ALA A 332 16.69 -5.90 -5.16
C ALA A 332 15.46 -6.34 -4.34
N CYS A 333 14.70 -5.35 -3.90
CA CYS A 333 13.41 -5.51 -3.25
C CYS A 333 12.28 -5.21 -4.24
N VAL A 334 11.53 -6.24 -4.62
CA VAL A 334 10.52 -6.21 -5.69
C VAL A 334 9.13 -6.51 -5.15
N ARG A 335 8.08 -5.97 -5.79
CA ARG A 335 6.68 -6.38 -5.51
C ARG A 335 6.25 -7.63 -6.28
N HIS A 336 6.90 -7.87 -7.43
CA HIS A 336 6.65 -8.99 -8.33
C HIS A 336 7.99 -9.51 -8.81
N CYS A 337 8.11 -10.83 -8.94
CA CYS A 337 9.33 -11.45 -9.45
C CYS A 337 9.52 -11.16 -10.94
N SER A 338 10.79 -11.19 -11.38
CA SER A 338 11.16 -11.14 -12.79
C SER A 338 10.61 -12.34 -13.57
N GLU A 339 10.47 -12.18 -14.89
CA GLU A 339 9.98 -13.23 -15.78
C GLU A 339 10.83 -14.52 -15.63
N GLY A 340 10.14 -15.67 -15.55
CA GLY A 340 10.77 -16.97 -15.26
C GLY A 340 11.02 -17.25 -13.77
N SER A 341 10.71 -16.31 -12.88
CA SER A 341 10.73 -16.49 -11.42
C SER A 341 9.36 -16.25 -10.79
N HIS A 342 9.09 -16.88 -9.66
CA HIS A 342 7.87 -16.70 -8.88
C HIS A 342 8.15 -16.79 -7.38
N HIS A 343 7.21 -16.33 -6.56
CA HIS A 343 7.28 -16.50 -5.11
C HIS A 343 6.15 -17.44 -4.66
N ASP A 344 6.53 -18.63 -4.23
CA ASP A 344 5.62 -19.59 -3.61
C ASP A 344 5.19 -19.07 -2.22
N MET A 345 4.07 -18.34 -2.16
CA MET A 345 3.54 -17.81 -0.89
C MET A 345 3.09 -18.88 0.11
N THR A 346 3.15 -20.18 -0.23
CA THR A 346 2.96 -21.26 0.75
C THR A 346 4.20 -21.45 1.63
N ARG A 347 5.36 -20.96 1.18
CA ARG A 347 6.62 -20.93 1.93
C ARG A 347 6.74 -19.65 2.76
N GLU A 348 7.55 -19.72 3.81
CA GLU A 348 7.89 -18.58 4.67
C GLU A 348 8.98 -17.68 4.03
N SER A 349 9.68 -18.17 3.02
CA SER A 349 10.73 -17.44 2.31
C SER A 349 10.17 -16.37 1.37
N ARG A 350 10.25 -15.08 1.75
CA ARG A 350 9.94 -13.93 0.88
C ARG A 350 10.99 -13.72 -0.23
N ARG A 351 11.26 -14.75 -1.03
CA ARG A 351 12.24 -14.75 -2.13
C ARG A 351 11.60 -15.20 -3.43
N CYS A 352 12.00 -14.54 -4.51
CA CYS A 352 11.71 -14.99 -5.86
C CYS A 352 12.62 -16.17 -6.21
N GLU A 353 12.01 -17.30 -6.60
CA GLU A 353 12.69 -18.51 -7.02
C GLU A 353 12.39 -18.81 -8.51
N PRO A 354 13.37 -19.32 -9.28
CA PRO A 354 13.13 -19.78 -10.64
C PRO A 354 11.97 -20.78 -10.70
N CYS A 355 11.08 -20.60 -11.67
CA CYS A 355 9.91 -21.46 -11.83
C CYS A 355 10.31 -22.89 -12.18
N LYS A 356 9.67 -23.87 -11.54
CA LYS A 356 9.98 -25.28 -11.74
C LYS A 356 9.69 -25.66 -13.20
N ASP A 357 10.63 -26.35 -13.83
CA ASP A 357 10.54 -26.81 -15.22
C ASP A 357 10.27 -25.65 -16.23
N GLY A 358 10.56 -24.40 -15.84
CA GLY A 358 10.30 -23.19 -16.62
C GLY A 358 8.85 -22.70 -16.63
N ILE A 359 7.94 -23.36 -15.90
CA ILE A 359 6.50 -23.06 -15.92
C ILE A 359 6.13 -22.28 -14.65
N CYS A 360 5.90 -20.97 -14.80
CA CYS A 360 5.43 -20.13 -13.70
C CYS A 360 3.89 -20.18 -13.55
N PRO A 361 3.35 -20.06 -12.32
CA PRO A 361 1.94 -19.72 -12.11
C PRO A 361 1.59 -18.45 -12.87
N LYS A 362 0.44 -18.43 -13.57
CA LYS A 362 0.00 -17.23 -14.28
C LYS A 362 -0.53 -16.20 -13.30
N VAL A 363 0.26 -15.16 -13.03
CA VAL A 363 -0.12 -13.98 -12.22
C VAL A 363 -0.89 -12.98 -13.08
N CYS A 364 -2.01 -12.48 -12.58
CA CYS A 364 -2.87 -11.54 -13.30
C CYS A 364 -3.27 -10.36 -12.43
N ARG A 365 -3.10 -9.15 -12.97
CA ARG A 365 -3.29 -7.91 -12.21
C ARG A 365 -4.72 -7.39 -12.31
N VAL A 366 -5.36 -7.10 -11.18
CA VAL A 366 -6.74 -6.59 -11.08
C VAL A 366 -6.78 -5.33 -10.21
N THR A 367 -6.84 -4.17 -10.85
CA THR A 367 -6.85 -2.85 -10.19
C THR A 367 -8.22 -2.19 -10.15
N LYS A 368 -9.26 -2.82 -10.70
CA LYS A 368 -10.62 -2.28 -10.85
C LYS A 368 -11.65 -3.37 -10.57
N VAL A 369 -12.84 -2.95 -10.11
CA VAL A 369 -14.02 -3.81 -9.94
C VAL A 369 -14.27 -4.61 -11.22
N LEU A 370 -14.61 -5.89 -11.09
CA LEU A 370 -14.71 -6.79 -12.23
C LEU A 370 -15.75 -6.32 -13.25
N THR A 371 -15.40 -6.50 -14.52
CA THR A 371 -16.26 -6.33 -15.70
C THR A 371 -16.01 -7.51 -16.65
N GLY A 372 -16.84 -7.65 -17.69
CA GLY A 372 -16.69 -8.71 -18.68
C GLY A 372 -15.32 -8.71 -19.36
N SER A 373 -14.78 -7.54 -19.72
CA SER A 373 -13.44 -7.42 -20.31
C SER A 373 -12.32 -7.84 -19.36
N ILE A 374 -12.40 -7.45 -18.08
CA ILE A 374 -11.42 -7.88 -17.07
C ILE A 374 -11.48 -9.40 -16.90
N LEU A 375 -12.69 -9.98 -16.74
CA LEU A 375 -12.85 -11.43 -16.56
C LEU A 375 -12.28 -12.24 -17.72
N ARG A 376 -12.49 -11.82 -18.99
CA ARG A 376 -11.91 -12.51 -20.16
C ARG A 376 -10.37 -12.63 -20.07
N ASN A 377 -9.70 -11.58 -19.57
CA ASN A 377 -8.24 -11.56 -19.39
C ASN A 377 -7.77 -12.47 -18.23
N LEU A 378 -8.65 -12.86 -17.30
CA LEU A 378 -8.33 -13.72 -16.16
C LEU A 378 -8.29 -15.22 -16.48
N THR A 379 -8.42 -15.60 -17.76
CA THR A 379 -8.42 -17.00 -18.18
C THR A 379 -7.10 -17.70 -17.82
N GLY A 380 -7.21 -18.75 -16.99
CA GLY A 380 -6.07 -19.57 -16.55
C GLY A 380 -5.14 -18.91 -15.52
N CYS A 381 -5.55 -17.80 -14.89
CA CYS A 381 -4.77 -17.18 -13.84
C CYS A 381 -4.82 -18.01 -12.56
N GLU A 382 -3.66 -18.27 -11.95
CA GLU A 382 -3.55 -18.97 -10.67
C GLU A 382 -3.40 -17.99 -9.50
N GLU A 383 -2.87 -16.80 -9.76
CA GLU A 383 -2.66 -15.75 -8.77
C GLU A 383 -3.23 -14.41 -9.25
N ILE A 384 -3.88 -13.68 -8.35
CA ILE A 384 -4.40 -12.33 -8.58
C ILE A 384 -3.56 -11.32 -7.79
N ASP A 385 -2.84 -10.45 -8.51
CA ASP A 385 -2.27 -9.23 -7.95
C ASP A 385 -3.34 -8.14 -7.92
N GLY A 386 -3.92 -7.92 -6.74
CA GLY A 386 -5.02 -7.01 -6.50
C GLY A 386 -6.21 -7.70 -5.83
N PHE A 387 -7.40 -7.17 -6.08
CA PHE A 387 -8.64 -7.57 -5.42
C PHE A 387 -9.66 -8.18 -6.39
N ILE A 388 -10.60 -8.94 -5.83
CA ILE A 388 -11.79 -9.42 -6.54
C ILE A 388 -13.00 -8.72 -5.93
N ASP A 389 -13.67 -7.85 -6.70
CA ASP A 389 -14.90 -7.17 -6.29
C ASP A 389 -16.01 -7.43 -7.31
N ILE A 390 -17.09 -8.07 -6.84
CA ILE A 390 -18.23 -8.52 -7.63
C ILE A 390 -19.48 -7.73 -7.18
N GLN A 391 -20.00 -6.90 -8.07
CA GLN A 391 -21.12 -5.99 -7.82
C GLN A 391 -22.23 -6.17 -8.85
N ASP A 392 -23.49 -6.13 -8.40
CA ASP A 392 -24.69 -6.21 -9.26
C ASP A 392 -24.71 -5.15 -10.39
N SER A 393 -24.30 -3.93 -10.08
CA SER A 393 -24.22 -2.80 -11.01
C SER A 393 -23.26 -3.05 -12.17
N LYS A 394 -22.19 -3.81 -11.94
CA LYS A 394 -21.21 -4.18 -12.98
C LYS A 394 -21.70 -5.36 -13.81
N MET A 395 -22.28 -6.38 -13.18
CA MET A 395 -22.91 -7.51 -13.89
C MET A 395 -23.95 -7.04 -14.90
N ARG A 396 -24.76 -6.03 -14.54
CA ARG A 396 -25.81 -5.44 -15.41
C ARG A 396 -25.33 -4.32 -16.33
N SER A 397 -24.02 -4.04 -16.39
CA SER A 397 -23.48 -2.95 -17.21
C SER A 397 -23.28 -3.35 -18.68
N ARG A 398 -22.90 -2.39 -19.54
CA ARG A 398 -22.65 -2.64 -20.99
C ARG A 398 -21.47 -3.58 -21.24
N ASP A 399 -20.44 -3.56 -20.38
CA ASP A 399 -19.38 -4.59 -20.31
C ASP A 399 -19.65 -5.49 -19.09
N GLY A 400 -20.90 -5.96 -18.99
CA GLY A 400 -21.36 -6.84 -17.93
C GLY A 400 -20.86 -8.28 -18.08
N TYR A 401 -21.30 -9.12 -17.15
CA TYR A 401 -20.95 -10.54 -17.10
C TYR A 401 -22.01 -11.32 -16.32
N THR A 402 -22.06 -12.61 -16.61
CA THR A 402 -22.97 -13.60 -16.03
C THR A 402 -22.29 -14.38 -14.90
N LEU A 403 -23.09 -15.14 -14.14
CA LEU A 403 -22.55 -16.05 -13.13
C LEU A 403 -21.68 -17.18 -13.73
N SER A 404 -21.90 -17.54 -15.00
CA SER A 404 -21.06 -18.52 -15.71
C SER A 404 -19.67 -17.98 -16.03
N ASP A 405 -19.54 -16.68 -16.32
CA ASP A 405 -18.25 -16.05 -16.66
C ASP A 405 -17.30 -16.00 -15.47
N LEU A 406 -17.84 -15.97 -14.24
CA LEU A 406 -17.04 -16.06 -13.01
C LEU A 406 -16.23 -17.35 -12.92
N ASN A 407 -16.62 -18.44 -13.59
CA ASN A 407 -15.85 -19.70 -13.60
C ASN A 407 -14.42 -19.54 -14.14
N VAL A 408 -14.10 -18.44 -14.82
CA VAL A 408 -12.73 -18.09 -15.19
C VAL A 408 -11.80 -18.00 -13.97
N LEU A 409 -12.33 -17.60 -12.81
CA LEU A 409 -11.61 -17.51 -11.54
C LEU A 409 -11.33 -18.87 -10.91
N LYS A 410 -11.81 -19.97 -11.48
CA LYS A 410 -11.73 -21.31 -10.88
C LYS A 410 -10.30 -21.86 -10.80
N SER A 411 -9.37 -21.35 -11.61
CA SER A 411 -7.94 -21.64 -11.50
C SER A 411 -7.24 -20.86 -10.37
N VAL A 412 -7.85 -19.78 -9.87
CA VAL A 412 -7.23 -18.90 -8.87
C VAL A 412 -7.08 -19.63 -7.53
N ARG A 413 -5.84 -19.69 -7.07
CA ARG A 413 -5.43 -20.21 -5.75
C ARG A 413 -5.10 -19.09 -4.76
N MET A 414 -4.88 -17.87 -5.26
CA MET A 414 -4.29 -16.80 -4.46
C MET A 414 -4.81 -15.42 -4.86
N ILE A 415 -5.12 -14.59 -3.87
CA ILE A 415 -5.53 -13.19 -4.06
C ILE A 415 -4.73 -12.33 -3.08
N SER A 416 -3.99 -11.35 -3.59
CA SER A 416 -3.05 -10.59 -2.77
C SER A 416 -3.71 -9.50 -1.90
N GLU A 417 -4.87 -9.00 -2.31
CA GLU A 417 -5.64 -8.02 -1.54
C GLU A 417 -6.87 -8.65 -0.89
N TYR A 418 -8.08 -8.34 -1.36
CA TYR A 418 -9.34 -8.75 -0.74
C TYR A 418 -10.32 -9.37 -1.73
N VAL A 419 -11.33 -10.05 -1.19
CA VAL A 419 -12.50 -10.54 -1.91
C VAL A 419 -13.76 -9.85 -1.38
N GLN A 420 -14.50 -9.18 -2.26
CA GLN A 420 -15.79 -8.56 -1.98
C GLN A 420 -16.87 -9.11 -2.93
N MET A 421 -18.05 -9.42 -2.40
CA MET A 421 -19.23 -9.74 -3.21
C MET A 421 -20.50 -9.16 -2.59
N ALA A 422 -21.15 -8.28 -3.36
CA ALA A 422 -22.46 -7.72 -3.05
C ALA A 422 -23.32 -7.65 -4.31
N THR A 423 -24.18 -8.67 -4.49
CA THR A 423 -24.91 -8.90 -5.75
C THR A 423 -26.43 -8.99 -5.60
N GLN A 424 -26.96 -8.79 -4.40
CA GLN A 424 -28.40 -8.75 -4.10
C GLN A 424 -29.13 -9.97 -4.71
N THR A 425 -30.13 -9.72 -5.55
CA THR A 425 -30.98 -10.72 -6.21
C THR A 425 -30.36 -11.43 -7.42
N VAL A 426 -29.18 -11.01 -7.90
CA VAL A 426 -28.43 -11.71 -8.97
C VAL A 426 -27.29 -12.57 -8.43
N SER A 427 -27.27 -12.80 -7.12
CA SER A 427 -26.26 -13.60 -6.43
C SER A 427 -26.24 -15.07 -6.88
N PRO A 428 -25.06 -15.71 -6.92
CA PRO A 428 -24.94 -17.15 -7.11
C PRO A 428 -25.35 -17.91 -5.84
N ARG A 429 -25.70 -19.19 -5.98
CA ARG A 429 -25.98 -20.08 -4.84
C ARG A 429 -24.73 -20.44 -4.02
N ASN A 430 -23.54 -20.29 -4.58
CA ASN A 430 -22.26 -20.54 -3.92
C ASN A 430 -21.09 -19.82 -4.61
N LEU A 431 -19.91 -19.78 -3.98
CA LEU A 431 -18.67 -19.26 -4.55
C LEU A 431 -17.76 -20.38 -5.11
N SER A 432 -18.31 -21.41 -5.74
CA SER A 432 -17.49 -22.49 -6.34
C SER A 432 -16.57 -22.04 -7.47
N PHE A 433 -16.80 -20.85 -8.03
CA PHE A 433 -15.87 -20.17 -8.93
C PHE A 433 -14.55 -19.75 -8.25
N LEU A 434 -14.48 -19.79 -6.92
CA LEU A 434 -13.26 -19.65 -6.11
C LEU A 434 -12.99 -20.92 -5.27
N GLU A 435 -13.46 -22.11 -5.69
CA GLU A 435 -13.33 -23.33 -4.87
C GLU A 435 -11.87 -23.75 -4.62
N ASN A 436 -10.93 -23.35 -5.50
CA ASN A 436 -9.51 -23.62 -5.39
C ASN A 436 -8.72 -22.49 -4.71
N LEU A 437 -9.37 -21.40 -4.28
CA LEU A 437 -8.73 -20.31 -3.54
C LEU A 437 -8.20 -20.85 -2.21
N GLU A 438 -6.89 -20.74 -2.02
CA GLU A 438 -6.18 -21.23 -0.84
C GLU A 438 -5.77 -20.10 0.11
N PHE A 439 -5.39 -18.95 -0.43
CA PHE A 439 -4.83 -17.83 0.33
C PHE A 439 -5.42 -16.48 -0.08
N ILE A 440 -5.73 -15.66 0.93
CA ILE A 440 -5.94 -14.22 0.78
C ILE A 440 -4.87 -13.53 1.61
N GLU A 441 -4.05 -12.69 1.01
CA GLU A 441 -2.96 -12.03 1.73
C GLU A 441 -3.42 -10.79 2.50
N GLY A 442 -4.36 -10.01 1.97
CA GLY A 442 -4.91 -8.85 2.66
C GLY A 442 -3.99 -7.63 2.66
N ARG A 443 -3.12 -7.46 1.64
CA ARG A 443 -2.30 -6.24 1.48
C ARG A 443 -3.16 -4.98 1.46
N SER A 444 -4.34 -5.07 0.85
CA SER A 444 -5.42 -4.07 0.88
C SER A 444 -6.70 -4.71 1.40
N LEU A 445 -7.60 -3.90 1.97
CA LEU A 445 -8.77 -4.36 2.72
C LEU A 445 -10.02 -3.53 2.38
N VAL A 446 -11.17 -4.20 2.22
CA VAL A 446 -12.50 -3.58 2.15
C VAL A 446 -12.74 -2.74 3.39
N THR A 447 -13.18 -1.49 3.19
CA THR A 447 -13.40 -0.49 4.24
C THR A 447 -12.27 -0.47 5.27
N SER A 448 -11.04 -0.67 4.80
CA SER A 448 -9.83 -0.61 5.62
C SER A 448 -9.78 -1.68 6.74
N LYS A 449 -10.62 -2.73 6.68
CA LYS A 449 -10.76 -3.73 7.75
C LYS A 449 -10.91 -5.17 7.28
N PHE A 450 -11.58 -5.44 6.16
CA PHE A 450 -11.98 -6.81 5.78
C PHE A 450 -11.24 -7.32 4.53
N ALA A 451 -10.64 -8.51 4.64
CA ALA A 451 -10.03 -9.22 3.50
C ALA A 451 -11.03 -10.13 2.77
N LEU A 452 -12.13 -10.50 3.44
CA LEU A 452 -13.26 -11.21 2.84
C LEU A 452 -14.56 -10.56 3.31
N ALA A 453 -15.33 -10.01 2.36
CA ALA A 453 -16.57 -9.29 2.60
C ALA A 453 -17.71 -9.80 1.70
N ILE A 454 -18.56 -10.67 2.25
CA ILE A 454 -19.67 -11.31 1.52
C ILE A 454 -20.99 -10.79 2.09
N ASN A 455 -21.56 -9.77 1.44
CA ASN A 455 -22.64 -8.98 2.01
C ASN A 455 -23.83 -8.87 1.04
N LYS A 456 -25.07 -8.98 1.53
CA LYS A 456 -26.30 -8.77 0.73
C LYS A 456 -26.35 -9.64 -0.54
N ASN A 457 -26.34 -10.97 -0.36
CA ASN A 457 -26.46 -11.95 -1.45
C ASN A 457 -27.64 -12.90 -1.13
N ASP A 458 -28.82 -12.60 -1.67
CA ASP A 458 -30.08 -13.24 -1.23
C ASP A 458 -30.22 -14.71 -1.64
N ASN A 459 -29.67 -15.09 -2.79
CA ASN A 459 -29.72 -16.46 -3.31
C ASN A 459 -28.57 -17.35 -2.79
N LEU A 460 -27.61 -16.78 -2.05
CA LEU A 460 -26.41 -17.49 -1.62
C LEU A 460 -26.77 -18.52 -0.54
N GLU A 461 -26.51 -19.81 -0.78
CA GLU A 461 -26.92 -20.91 0.11
C GLU A 461 -25.75 -21.49 0.91
N GLN A 462 -24.53 -21.42 0.36
CA GLN A 462 -23.28 -21.91 0.96
C GLN A 462 -22.07 -21.14 0.41
N LEU A 463 -20.94 -21.15 1.12
CA LEU A 463 -19.73 -20.46 0.63
C LEU A 463 -18.99 -21.28 -0.44
N GLY A 464 -18.67 -22.55 -0.17
CA GLY A 464 -17.98 -23.44 -1.12
C GLY A 464 -16.47 -23.18 -1.30
N LEU A 465 -15.85 -22.31 -0.48
CA LEU A 465 -14.41 -21.99 -0.51
C LEU A 465 -13.55 -23.11 0.13
N ARG A 466 -13.74 -24.34 -0.35
CA ARG A 466 -13.29 -25.57 0.34
C ARG A 466 -11.77 -25.71 0.52
N ASN A 467 -10.96 -25.05 -0.31
CA ASN A 467 -9.51 -25.08 -0.19
C ASN A 467 -8.92 -23.87 0.58
N LEU A 468 -9.75 -22.95 1.11
CA LEU A 468 -9.25 -21.75 1.79
C LEU A 468 -8.55 -22.11 3.11
N LYS A 469 -7.21 -21.98 3.11
CA LYS A 469 -6.32 -22.36 4.21
C LYS A 469 -6.05 -21.19 5.15
N LYS A 470 -5.74 -19.99 4.63
CA LYS A 470 -5.27 -18.86 5.44
C LYS A 470 -5.63 -17.49 4.83
N ILE A 471 -6.01 -16.56 5.71
CA ILE A 471 -6.14 -15.13 5.44
C ILE A 471 -5.05 -14.43 6.26
N LYS A 472 -3.97 -13.95 5.60
CA LYS A 472 -2.75 -13.48 6.30
C LYS A 472 -2.99 -12.18 7.08
N ALA A 473 -3.72 -11.24 6.51
CA ALA A 473 -4.14 -9.99 7.16
C ALA A 473 -5.63 -9.68 6.90
N GLY A 474 -6.22 -8.84 7.75
CA GLY A 474 -7.62 -8.43 7.64
C GLY A 474 -8.64 -9.35 8.33
N SER A 475 -9.81 -8.78 8.62
CA SER A 475 -10.97 -9.47 9.19
C SER A 475 -11.87 -10.08 8.11
N VAL A 476 -12.86 -10.87 8.53
CA VAL A 476 -13.91 -11.44 7.68
C VAL A 476 -15.26 -10.86 8.09
N ILE A 477 -16.09 -10.47 7.11
CA ILE A 477 -17.50 -10.10 7.33
C ILE A 477 -18.40 -10.86 6.36
N ILE A 478 -19.42 -11.51 6.91
CA ILE A 478 -20.42 -12.25 6.14
C ILE A 478 -21.79 -11.92 6.75
N THR A 479 -22.51 -10.99 6.13
CA THR A 479 -23.77 -10.47 6.67
C THR A 479 -24.85 -10.19 5.63
N GLU A 480 -26.13 -10.29 6.03
CA GLU A 480 -27.29 -10.02 5.16
C GLU A 480 -27.39 -10.99 3.97
N ASN A 481 -26.88 -12.22 4.12
CA ASN A 481 -27.04 -13.28 3.12
C ASN A 481 -28.19 -14.20 3.57
N HIS A 482 -29.42 -13.82 3.24
CA HIS A 482 -30.63 -14.38 3.86
C HIS A 482 -30.83 -15.88 3.63
N GLY A 483 -30.27 -16.46 2.57
CA GLY A 483 -30.29 -17.91 2.27
C GLY A 483 -29.11 -18.72 2.81
N LEU A 484 -28.07 -18.05 3.34
CA LEU A 484 -26.76 -18.65 3.58
C LEU A 484 -26.71 -19.51 4.84
N CYS A 485 -26.27 -20.75 4.68
CA CYS A 485 -25.95 -21.69 5.75
C CYS A 485 -24.45 -22.03 5.78
N TYR A 486 -24.05 -22.91 6.70
CA TYR A 486 -22.70 -23.47 6.87
C TYR A 486 -21.60 -22.49 7.32
N ALA A 487 -21.74 -21.18 7.09
CA ALA A 487 -20.74 -20.15 7.40
C ALA A 487 -20.27 -20.15 8.86
N ASN A 488 -21.16 -20.47 9.81
CA ASN A 488 -20.84 -20.59 11.24
C ASN A 488 -20.19 -21.92 11.66
N THR A 489 -20.18 -22.95 10.80
CA THR A 489 -19.53 -24.23 11.12
C THR A 489 -18.00 -24.14 11.01
N ILE A 490 -17.53 -23.25 10.12
CA ILE A 490 -16.12 -23.02 9.79
C ILE A 490 -15.36 -22.47 11.01
N LYS A 491 -14.20 -23.07 11.31
CA LYS A 491 -13.35 -22.61 12.42
C LYS A 491 -12.48 -21.43 12.00
N TRP A 492 -13.11 -20.27 11.75
CA TRP A 492 -12.47 -19.05 11.25
C TRP A 492 -11.18 -18.65 11.98
N LYS A 493 -11.10 -18.84 13.30
CA LYS A 493 -9.88 -18.60 14.12
C LYS A 493 -8.63 -19.39 13.69
N LYS A 494 -8.77 -20.44 12.88
CA LYS A 494 -7.65 -21.20 12.28
C LYS A 494 -7.19 -20.64 10.94
N ILE A 495 -8.04 -19.85 10.28
CA ILE A 495 -7.83 -19.32 8.93
C ILE A 495 -7.34 -17.86 9.01
N ILE A 496 -7.96 -17.05 9.86
CA ILE A 496 -7.64 -15.61 9.99
C ILE A 496 -6.47 -15.36 10.94
N SER A 497 -5.81 -14.22 10.77
CA SER A 497 -4.77 -13.72 11.68
C SER A 497 -5.26 -13.59 13.14
N THR A 498 -4.36 -13.70 14.12
CA THR A 498 -4.68 -13.71 15.56
C THR A 498 -5.40 -12.45 16.05
N ASN A 499 -5.14 -11.30 15.41
CA ASN A 499 -5.75 -10.01 15.74
C ASN A 499 -7.02 -9.71 14.91
N ALA A 500 -7.40 -10.60 13.99
CA ALA A 500 -8.55 -10.44 13.12
C ALA A 500 -9.83 -11.01 13.74
N GLN A 501 -10.98 -10.57 13.25
CA GLN A 501 -12.30 -11.05 13.68
C GLN A 501 -13.08 -11.62 12.49
N ALA A 502 -13.95 -12.59 12.74
CA ALA A 502 -14.94 -13.07 11.78
C ALA A 502 -16.34 -12.66 12.27
N LEU A 503 -16.99 -11.76 11.53
CA LEU A 503 -18.30 -11.21 11.83
C LEU A 503 -19.35 -11.90 10.95
N ILE A 504 -19.87 -13.02 11.43
CA ILE A 504 -20.92 -13.81 10.77
C ILE A 504 -22.25 -13.48 11.45
N THR A 505 -23.09 -12.63 10.82
CA THR A 505 -24.33 -12.14 11.44
C THR A 505 -25.43 -11.95 10.39
N ARG A 506 -26.71 -11.97 10.79
CA ARG A 506 -27.85 -11.70 9.88
C ARG A 506 -27.85 -12.58 8.61
N ASN A 507 -27.52 -13.87 8.73
CA ASN A 507 -27.68 -14.88 7.67
C ASN A 507 -28.81 -15.87 8.06
N MET A 508 -28.94 -17.03 7.38
CA MET A 508 -30.02 -18.02 7.66
C MET A 508 -29.81 -18.83 8.96
N ASP A 509 -28.77 -18.50 9.74
CA ASP A 509 -28.10 -19.36 10.73
C ASP A 509 -29.03 -20.19 11.64
N GLY A 510 -30.01 -19.56 12.28
CA GLY A 510 -30.92 -20.24 13.22
C GLY A 510 -31.93 -21.22 12.60
N ARG A 511 -32.08 -21.24 11.26
CA ARG A 511 -33.05 -22.09 10.53
C ARG A 511 -32.40 -23.07 9.54
N CYS A 512 -31.08 -23.20 9.59
CA CYS A 512 -30.36 -24.13 8.72
C CYS A 512 -30.64 -25.59 9.09
N GLU A 513 -30.64 -25.91 10.40
CA GLU A 513 -30.88 -27.27 10.90
C GLU A 513 -32.32 -27.75 10.61
N GLU A 514 -33.31 -26.90 10.88
CA GLU A 514 -34.74 -27.13 10.53
C GLU A 514 -34.95 -27.46 9.05
N ARG A 515 -34.08 -26.96 8.17
CA ARG A 515 -34.13 -27.16 6.72
C ARG A 515 -33.20 -28.27 6.22
N GLY A 516 -32.62 -29.07 7.13
CA GLY A 516 -31.66 -30.13 6.78
C GLY A 516 -30.37 -29.62 6.13
N ARG A 517 -30.03 -28.33 6.30
CA ARG A 517 -28.84 -27.68 5.73
C ARG A 517 -27.66 -27.79 6.72
N VAL A 518 -27.27 -29.04 7.01
CA VAL A 518 -26.21 -29.41 7.94
C VAL A 518 -25.03 -30.07 7.20
N CYS A 519 -23.86 -30.10 7.84
CA CYS A 519 -22.69 -30.79 7.28
C CYS A 519 -22.97 -32.28 7.08
N ASP A 520 -22.32 -32.88 6.08
CA ASP A 520 -22.42 -34.31 5.81
C ASP A 520 -21.89 -35.14 7.00
N GLU A 521 -22.49 -36.31 7.26
CA GLU A 521 -22.10 -37.21 8.35
C GLU A 521 -20.64 -37.71 8.24
N THR A 522 -20.06 -37.64 7.04
CA THR A 522 -18.67 -37.98 6.76
C THR A 522 -17.69 -36.84 7.06
N CYS A 523 -18.18 -35.63 7.35
CA CYS A 523 -17.35 -34.51 7.82
C CYS A 523 -17.00 -34.68 9.31
N ASP A 524 -15.80 -34.23 9.70
CA ASP A 524 -15.42 -34.09 11.11
C ASP A 524 -16.26 -32.95 11.74
N PRO A 525 -17.17 -33.23 12.70
CA PRO A 525 -18.01 -32.21 13.31
C PRO A 525 -17.21 -31.15 14.08
N ALA A 526 -15.97 -31.46 14.49
CA ALA A 526 -15.09 -30.49 15.13
C ALA A 526 -14.42 -29.51 14.14
N GLN A 527 -14.39 -29.80 12.82
CA GLN A 527 -13.84 -28.87 11.81
C GLN A 527 -14.90 -28.15 10.97
N GLY A 528 -16.11 -28.72 10.85
CA GLY A 528 -17.21 -28.14 10.06
C GLY A 528 -17.07 -28.36 8.55
N CYS A 529 -17.81 -27.58 7.76
CA CYS A 529 -17.89 -27.72 6.30
C CYS A 529 -18.18 -26.38 5.59
N TRP A 530 -17.83 -26.31 4.32
CA TRP A 530 -18.03 -25.15 3.46
C TRP A 530 -19.38 -25.13 2.71
N GLY A 531 -20.18 -26.19 2.88
CA GLY A 531 -21.42 -26.43 2.15
C GLY A 531 -21.95 -27.84 2.32
N ARG A 532 -22.97 -28.20 1.55
CA ARG A 532 -23.62 -29.52 1.57
C ARG A 532 -22.74 -30.61 0.94
N GLY A 533 -22.76 -31.80 1.55
CA GLY A 533 -22.23 -33.04 0.98
C GLY A 533 -20.75 -33.34 1.27
N PRO A 534 -20.29 -34.55 0.92
CA PRO A 534 -19.01 -35.09 1.40
C PRO A 534 -17.77 -34.45 0.75
N THR A 535 -17.94 -33.62 -0.28
CA THR A 535 -16.86 -32.89 -0.97
C THR A 535 -16.59 -31.50 -0.38
N MET A 536 -17.39 -31.08 0.60
CA MET A 536 -17.35 -29.76 1.24
C MET A 536 -16.85 -29.79 2.68
N CYS A 537 -16.50 -30.95 3.22
CA CYS A 537 -15.95 -31.09 4.57
C CYS A 537 -14.60 -30.37 4.69
N THR A 538 -14.39 -29.61 5.76
CA THR A 538 -13.07 -29.03 6.08
C THR A 538 -12.04 -30.12 6.41
N LYS A 539 -12.52 -31.24 6.96
CA LYS A 539 -11.76 -32.47 7.19
C LYS A 539 -12.72 -33.66 7.17
N CYS A 540 -12.31 -34.78 6.59
CA CYS A 540 -13.07 -36.02 6.68
C CYS A 540 -12.99 -36.64 8.08
N ARG A 541 -14.10 -37.19 8.57
CA ARG A 541 -14.19 -37.95 9.82
C ARG A 541 -13.56 -39.34 9.71
N TYR A 542 -13.60 -39.91 8.51
CA TYR A 542 -13.11 -41.25 8.19
C TYR A 542 -12.01 -41.14 7.12
N TRP A 543 -12.31 -41.50 5.88
CA TRP A 543 -11.36 -41.53 4.77
C TRP A 543 -11.70 -40.48 3.72
N GLN A 544 -10.71 -40.10 2.90
CA GLN A 544 -10.88 -39.22 1.74
C GLN A 544 -10.50 -39.98 0.47
N LEU A 545 -11.43 -40.03 -0.49
CA LEU A 545 -11.24 -40.63 -1.81
C LEU A 545 -11.63 -39.59 -2.87
N ASN A 546 -10.74 -39.30 -3.83
CA ASN A 546 -11.02 -38.38 -4.94
C ASN A 546 -11.66 -37.03 -4.52
N LYS A 547 -11.12 -36.42 -3.45
CA LYS A 547 -11.61 -35.17 -2.81
C LYS A 547 -13.03 -35.26 -2.21
N SER A 548 -13.55 -36.46 -1.95
CA SER A 548 -14.80 -36.73 -1.26
C SER A 548 -14.57 -37.55 0.01
N CYS A 549 -15.29 -37.25 1.09
CA CYS A 549 -15.23 -38.03 2.32
C CYS A 549 -16.10 -39.29 2.23
N VAL A 550 -15.56 -40.44 2.66
CA VAL A 550 -16.23 -41.75 2.56
C VAL A 550 -16.12 -42.53 3.87
N LYS A 551 -17.18 -43.25 4.24
CA LYS A 551 -17.22 -44.06 5.48
C LYS A 551 -16.31 -45.31 5.41
N LYS A 552 -16.05 -45.83 4.21
CA LYS A 552 -15.16 -46.96 3.90
C LYS A 552 -14.44 -46.70 2.59
N CYS A 553 -13.18 -47.13 2.47
CA CYS A 553 -12.48 -47.19 1.18
C CYS A 553 -12.99 -48.37 0.34
N PRO A 554 -12.90 -48.31 -1.00
CA PRO A 554 -13.01 -49.49 -1.87
C PRO A 554 -12.02 -50.58 -1.47
N THR A 555 -12.39 -51.84 -1.63
CA THR A 555 -11.54 -53.00 -1.34
C THR A 555 -10.60 -53.38 -2.48
N GLU A 556 -10.81 -52.80 -3.67
CA GLU A 556 -10.00 -52.96 -4.87
C GLU A 556 -9.68 -51.56 -5.41
N GLY A 557 -8.48 -51.36 -5.96
CA GLY A 557 -7.95 -50.06 -6.38
C GLY A 557 -7.10 -50.16 -7.64
#